data_AF-A0A2S6GJ50-F1
#
_entry.id   AF-A0A2S6GJ50-F1
#
_cell.length_a   1.000
_cell.length_b   1.000
_cell.length_c   1.000
_cell.angle_alpha   90.00
_cell.angle_beta   90.00
_cell.angle_gamma   90.00
#
_symmetry.space_group_name_H-M   'P 1'
#
loop_
_entity.id
_entity.type
_entity.pdbx_description
1 polymer ?
#
loop_
_entity_poly.entity_id
_entity_poly.type
_entity_poly.pdbx_seq_one_letter_code
_entity_poly.pdbx_strand_id
1 'polypeptide(L)'
;MSPTWAVAAESDLAALAVDARVTAEVRLRPHTSVVPVVEYRSARGRYGLLLDPVGALPFLRAKPRQWVMAQNLADFPPRAFTAVFDLCPLRGDADIVLFSYAVPGDGTVLALRERLDGGLTLEVAGERVSFGKSLDYAQWQRLAVSWDATTGETLLYQDDGIARVTAEAEGRSPSPLADPIARQVVARGARLPGGGAFAVGQYQGQPGDPGLFDLGRGLRGSVAEVDLWADAAGPTRRPEWTGTPTPGAVARWRFTATGLRTQETPGAATAYLGGFGPDDLRDVRAYRVIVTWGGRAWGARTLLPVGGAHRLECASAPELLVDGRPVPLDPVDAADLGRPEVPGFRIGPLQDVAEVRLHHDGRLHRSFASARRQGDLLPDLTGHGRHLLVRS
;
A
#
# COMPACT_ATOMS: atom_id res chain seq x y z
N MET A 1 2.61 -15.25 13.58
CA MET A 1 3.76 -14.83 14.42
C MET A 1 4.02 -13.36 14.11
N SER A 2 4.39 -12.52 15.08
CA SER A 2 4.80 -11.15 14.76
C SER A 2 6.03 -11.16 13.83
N PRO A 3 6.10 -10.30 12.80
CA PRO A 3 7.23 -10.29 11.88
C PRO A 3 8.51 -9.95 12.62
N THR A 4 9.58 -10.72 12.36
CA THR A 4 10.86 -10.48 13.03
C THR A 4 11.82 -9.71 12.14
N TRP A 5 12.49 -8.73 12.76
CA TRP A 5 13.27 -7.68 12.13
C TRP A 5 14.69 -7.68 12.64
N ALA A 6 15.68 -7.85 11.78
CA ALA A 6 17.06 -7.59 12.18
C ALA A 6 17.37 -6.10 12.00
N VAL A 7 17.72 -5.41 13.08
CA VAL A 7 18.05 -3.98 13.10
C VAL A 7 19.48 -3.81 13.62
N ALA A 8 20.28 -2.99 12.95
CA ALA A 8 21.59 -2.58 13.46
C ALA A 8 21.40 -1.58 14.62
N ALA A 9 22.22 -1.66 15.66
CA ALA A 9 22.28 -0.60 16.67
C ALA A 9 22.79 0.70 16.04
N GLU A 10 22.37 1.85 16.55
CA GLU A 10 22.78 3.17 16.04
C GLU A 10 24.31 3.32 16.00
N SER A 11 25.00 2.81 17.02
CA SER A 11 26.46 2.76 17.11
C SER A 11 27.12 1.89 16.02
N ASP A 12 26.43 0.87 15.51
CA ASP A 12 26.93 0.02 14.43
C ASP A 12 26.79 0.68 13.06
N LEU A 13 25.84 1.61 12.92
CA LEU A 13 25.55 2.30 11.67
C LEU A 13 26.60 3.33 11.27
N ALA A 14 27.29 3.93 12.24
CA ALA A 14 28.41 4.84 11.96
C ALA A 14 29.53 4.15 11.15
N ALA A 15 29.75 2.85 11.36
CA ALA A 15 30.72 2.07 10.59
C ALA A 15 30.16 1.55 9.25
N LEU A 16 28.84 1.50 9.11
CA LEU A 16 28.15 1.20 7.86
C LEU A 16 27.91 2.45 7.00
N ALA A 17 28.25 3.65 7.49
CA ALA A 17 28.10 4.91 6.78
C ALA A 17 29.11 5.00 5.63
N VAL A 18 28.70 4.61 4.43
CA VAL A 18 29.58 4.63 3.25
C VAL A 18 29.26 5.82 2.36
N ASP A 19 30.28 6.58 1.95
CA ASP A 19 30.19 7.61 0.90
C ASP A 19 30.38 7.02 -0.52
N ALA A 20 30.14 5.71 -0.70
CA ALA A 20 30.56 4.95 -1.89
C ALA A 20 29.43 4.09 -2.48
N ARG A 21 29.73 3.41 -3.61
CA ARG A 21 28.82 2.50 -4.32
C ARG A 21 28.46 1.32 -3.41
N VAL A 22 27.16 1.18 -3.14
CA VAL A 22 26.62 0.07 -2.34
C VAL A 22 25.92 -0.90 -3.27
N THR A 23 26.33 -2.16 -3.19
CA THR A 23 25.62 -3.28 -3.82
C THR A 23 25.00 -4.15 -2.72
N ALA A 24 23.69 -4.36 -2.78
CA ALA A 24 22.97 -5.31 -1.96
C ALA A 24 22.58 -6.52 -2.81
N GLU A 25 23.10 -7.70 -2.49
CA GLU A 25 22.56 -8.96 -3.02
C GLU A 25 21.50 -9.47 -2.04
N VAL A 26 20.26 -9.58 -2.49
CA VAL A 26 19.12 -9.99 -1.67
C VAL A 26 18.57 -11.29 -2.24
N ARG A 27 18.48 -12.33 -1.40
CA ARG A 27 17.79 -13.57 -1.76
C ARG A 27 16.41 -13.60 -1.13
N LEU A 28 15.38 -13.41 -1.96
CA LEU A 28 13.99 -13.31 -1.54
C LEU A 28 13.36 -14.70 -1.51
N ARG A 29 12.64 -15.01 -0.44
CA ARG A 29 11.83 -16.23 -0.31
C ARG A 29 10.45 -16.01 -0.93
N PRO A 30 9.68 -17.08 -1.22
CA PRO A 30 8.35 -16.99 -1.84
C PRO A 30 7.25 -16.32 -0.99
N HIS A 31 7.61 -15.75 0.15
CA HIS A 31 6.70 -15.23 1.15
C HIS A 31 6.87 -13.71 1.15
N THR A 32 5.76 -13.00 1.20
CA THR A 32 5.70 -11.53 1.14
C THR A 32 5.24 -11.01 2.49
N SER A 33 5.76 -9.85 2.88
CA SER A 33 5.22 -9.04 3.96
C SER A 33 5.26 -7.59 3.55
N VAL A 34 4.32 -6.80 4.06
CA VAL A 34 4.15 -5.38 3.75
C VAL A 34 5.07 -4.60 4.61
N VAL A 35 6.29 -4.46 4.16
CA VAL A 35 7.29 -3.73 4.89
C VAL A 35 8.56 -3.72 4.04
N PRO A 36 9.42 -2.72 4.21
CA PRO A 36 10.71 -2.67 3.53
C PRO A 36 11.51 -3.94 3.82
N VAL A 37 11.68 -4.80 2.81
CA VAL A 37 12.44 -6.08 2.93
C VAL A 37 13.88 -5.81 3.37
N VAL A 38 14.42 -4.74 2.81
CA VAL A 38 15.67 -4.11 3.21
C VAL A 38 15.32 -2.63 3.36
N GLU A 39 15.63 -2.05 4.50
CA GLU A 39 15.75 -0.61 4.67
C GLU A 39 17.19 -0.33 5.09
N TYR A 40 18.00 0.12 4.14
CA TYR A 40 19.30 0.67 4.47
C TYR A 40 19.20 2.18 4.38
N ARG A 41 19.69 2.91 5.38
CA ARG A 41 19.95 4.34 5.31
C ARG A 41 21.36 4.63 5.78
N SER A 42 22.14 5.33 4.96
CA SER A 42 23.49 5.75 5.37
C SER A 42 23.41 6.62 6.64
N ALA A 43 24.42 6.61 7.52
CA ALA A 43 24.42 7.45 8.73
C ALA A 43 24.32 8.97 8.45
N ARG A 44 24.49 9.39 7.20
CA ARG A 44 24.31 10.78 6.74
C ARG A 44 22.93 11.06 6.12
N GLY A 45 22.00 10.09 6.15
CA GLY A 45 20.68 10.20 5.51
C GLY A 45 20.73 10.37 3.98
N ARG A 46 21.88 10.08 3.36
CA ARG A 46 22.17 10.37 1.95
C ARG A 46 21.65 9.36 0.97
N TYR A 47 21.43 8.11 1.37
CA TYR A 47 20.88 7.06 0.52
C TYR A 47 19.99 6.13 1.32
N GLY A 48 18.99 5.54 0.68
CA GLY A 48 18.36 4.33 1.17
C GLY A 48 17.65 3.49 0.10
N LEU A 49 17.34 2.25 0.46
CA LEU A 49 16.74 1.25 -0.44
C LEU A 49 15.54 0.63 0.30
N LEU A 50 14.39 0.50 -0.35
CA LEU A 50 13.20 -0.19 0.14
C LEU A 50 12.67 -1.15 -0.92
N LEU A 51 12.14 -2.29 -0.50
CA LEU A 51 11.41 -3.22 -1.36
C LEU A 51 9.98 -3.35 -0.86
N ASP A 52 9.00 -3.03 -1.70
CA ASP A 52 7.57 -3.03 -1.36
C ASP A 52 6.83 -4.10 -2.19
N PRO A 53 6.08 -5.04 -1.59
CA PRO A 53 5.33 -6.04 -2.34
C PRO A 53 4.31 -5.41 -3.30
N VAL A 54 4.25 -5.95 -4.51
CA VAL A 54 3.34 -5.56 -5.58
C VAL A 54 2.41 -6.73 -5.86
N GLY A 55 1.10 -6.41 -5.92
CA GLY A 55 0.02 -7.37 -6.09
C GLY A 55 -1.36 -6.78 -6.21
N ALA A 56 -1.42 -5.69 -6.96
CA ALA A 56 -2.49 -4.72 -6.89
C ALA A 56 -2.50 -3.83 -8.13
N LEU A 57 -3.61 -3.12 -8.35
CA LEU A 57 -3.67 -2.11 -9.40
C LEU A 57 -2.83 -0.89 -9.01
N PRO A 58 -1.79 -0.54 -9.80
CA PRO A 58 -1.01 0.65 -9.54
C PRO A 58 -1.79 1.89 -10.02
N PHE A 59 -1.90 2.89 -9.16
CA PHE A 59 -2.37 4.23 -9.50
C PHE A 59 -1.16 5.16 -9.59
N LEU A 60 -0.87 5.62 -10.80
CA LEU A 60 0.30 6.35 -11.22
C LEU A 60 -0.09 7.77 -11.64
N ARG A 61 0.91 8.67 -11.66
CA ARG A 61 0.71 10.04 -12.14
C ARG A 61 0.64 10.14 -13.67
N ALA A 62 0.99 9.06 -14.37
CA ALA A 62 1.12 9.03 -15.83
C ALA A 62 -0.24 9.09 -16.54
N LYS A 63 -0.21 9.48 -17.83
CA LYS A 63 -1.33 9.30 -18.75
C LYS A 63 -1.16 7.95 -19.48
N PRO A 64 -2.25 7.24 -19.79
CA PRO A 64 -3.63 7.50 -19.37
C PRO A 64 -3.81 7.32 -17.86
N ARG A 65 -4.71 8.09 -17.25
CA ARG A 65 -4.96 8.00 -15.80
C ARG A 65 -5.73 6.74 -15.48
N GLN A 66 -5.33 6.11 -14.40
CA GLN A 66 -5.86 4.83 -13.96
C GLN A 66 -7.09 5.03 -13.07
N TRP A 67 -8.13 4.25 -13.33
CA TRP A 67 -9.39 4.30 -12.59
C TRP A 67 -10.08 2.94 -12.58
N VAL A 68 -10.73 2.66 -11.47
CA VAL A 68 -11.69 1.56 -11.34
C VAL A 68 -13.06 2.18 -11.10
N MET A 69 -14.08 1.74 -11.82
CA MET A 69 -15.40 2.32 -11.71
C MET A 69 -16.51 1.29 -11.89
N ALA A 70 -17.46 1.25 -10.96
CA ALA A 70 -18.75 0.58 -11.18
C ALA A 70 -19.82 1.62 -11.48
N GLN A 71 -20.55 1.40 -12.57
CA GLN A 71 -21.54 2.34 -13.09
C GLN A 71 -22.96 1.82 -12.86
N ASN A 72 -23.94 2.71 -12.96
CA ASN A 72 -25.36 2.39 -12.89
C ASN A 72 -25.73 1.58 -11.63
N LEU A 73 -25.19 1.99 -10.48
CA LEU A 73 -25.47 1.36 -9.18
C LEU A 73 -26.88 1.74 -8.72
N ALA A 74 -27.91 1.15 -9.34
CA ALA A 74 -29.32 1.40 -9.03
C ALA A 74 -29.61 1.16 -7.54
N ASP A 75 -29.01 0.11 -6.98
CA ASP A 75 -29.18 -0.30 -5.58
C ASP A 75 -28.03 0.18 -4.68
N PHE A 76 -27.43 1.34 -4.97
CA PHE A 76 -26.47 1.93 -4.03
C PHE A 76 -27.15 2.17 -2.68
N PRO A 77 -26.55 1.73 -1.56
CA PRO A 77 -27.27 1.65 -0.31
C PRO A 77 -27.56 3.05 0.23
N PRO A 78 -28.85 3.44 0.34
CA PRO A 78 -29.21 4.85 0.49
C PRO A 78 -29.04 5.36 1.92
N ARG A 79 -28.85 4.47 2.90
CA ARG A 79 -28.91 4.79 4.34
C ARG A 79 -27.75 4.26 5.16
N ALA A 80 -26.96 3.33 4.64
CA ALA A 80 -25.82 2.82 5.38
C ALA A 80 -24.83 2.19 4.42
N PHE A 81 -23.54 2.33 4.67
CA PHE A 81 -22.55 1.58 3.93
C PHE A 81 -21.33 1.26 4.80
N THR A 82 -20.57 0.27 4.35
CA THR A 82 -19.20 0.05 4.79
C THR A 82 -18.34 -0.13 3.55
N ALA A 83 -17.31 0.68 3.38
CA ALA A 83 -16.32 0.52 2.34
C ALA A 83 -14.99 0.07 2.97
N VAL A 84 -14.41 -1.00 2.46
CA VAL A 84 -13.14 -1.58 2.92
C VAL A 84 -12.15 -1.56 1.76
N PHE A 85 -10.94 -1.13 2.03
CA PHE A 85 -9.86 -1.00 1.06
C PHE A 85 -8.63 -1.70 1.61
N ASP A 86 -7.96 -2.44 0.74
CA ASP A 86 -6.58 -2.81 0.96
C ASP A 86 -5.73 -2.06 -0.05
N LEU A 87 -4.88 -1.16 0.45
CA LEU A 87 -4.14 -0.23 -0.37
C LEU A 87 -2.74 0.06 0.18
N CYS A 88 -1.80 0.41 -0.68
CA CYS A 88 -0.50 0.99 -0.35
C CYS A 88 -0.44 2.39 -0.97
N PRO A 89 -0.85 3.45 -0.25
CA PRO A 89 -0.91 4.78 -0.82
C PRO A 89 0.50 5.36 -0.92
N LEU A 90 0.73 6.14 -1.96
CA LEU A 90 1.86 7.04 -2.06
C LEU A 90 1.31 8.44 -1.95
N ARG A 91 1.97 9.28 -1.15
CA ARG A 91 1.58 10.67 -1.12
C ARG A 91 1.90 11.28 -2.49
N GLY A 92 1.01 12.18 -2.87
CA GLY A 92 0.79 12.44 -4.27
C GLY A 92 0.45 13.87 -4.51
N ASP A 93 -0.74 14.20 -4.04
CA ASP A 93 -1.33 15.51 -4.09
C ASP A 93 -1.76 15.90 -2.66
N ALA A 94 -2.07 17.18 -2.46
CA ALA A 94 -2.49 17.72 -1.16
C ALA A 94 -3.86 17.19 -0.69
N ASP A 95 -4.64 16.66 -1.62
CA ASP A 95 -5.99 16.14 -1.44
C ASP A 95 -6.12 14.85 -2.25
N ILE A 96 -5.97 13.69 -1.60
CA ILE A 96 -5.98 12.37 -2.26
C ILE A 96 -7.34 11.74 -2.07
N VAL A 97 -8.00 11.32 -3.16
CA VAL A 97 -9.30 10.65 -3.09
C VAL A 97 -9.12 9.15 -3.20
N LEU A 98 -9.55 8.43 -2.16
CA LEU A 98 -9.54 6.97 -2.14
C LEU A 98 -10.71 6.41 -2.94
N PHE A 99 -11.89 6.97 -2.73
CA PHE A 99 -13.07 6.67 -3.54
C PHE A 99 -14.02 7.86 -3.59
N SER A 100 -14.84 7.89 -4.63
CA SER A 100 -16.02 8.75 -4.73
C SER A 100 -17.22 7.99 -5.27
N TYR A 101 -18.41 8.49 -4.97
CA TYR A 101 -19.66 8.09 -5.58
C TYR A 101 -20.39 9.34 -6.05
N ALA A 102 -20.66 9.38 -7.35
CA ALA A 102 -21.37 10.47 -8.00
C ALA A 102 -22.70 10.01 -8.57
N VAL A 103 -23.69 10.90 -8.64
CA VAL A 103 -25.03 10.64 -9.18
C VAL A 103 -25.41 11.70 -10.22
N PRO A 104 -26.32 11.38 -11.18
CA PRO A 104 -26.73 12.36 -12.18
C PRO A 104 -27.37 13.58 -11.55
N GLY A 105 -27.00 14.78 -12.02
CA GLY A 105 -27.54 16.05 -11.53
C GLY A 105 -26.76 16.65 -10.34
N ASP A 106 -26.39 15.83 -9.35
CA ASP A 106 -25.73 16.31 -8.13
C ASP A 106 -24.21 16.18 -8.13
N GLY A 107 -23.63 15.40 -9.05
CA GLY A 107 -22.19 15.13 -9.07
C GLY A 107 -21.78 14.23 -7.90
N THR A 108 -20.58 14.44 -7.31
CA THR A 108 -20.11 13.66 -6.16
C THR A 108 -20.93 13.94 -4.91
N VAL A 109 -21.57 12.91 -4.36
CA VAL A 109 -22.39 12.96 -3.13
C VAL A 109 -21.77 12.18 -1.98
N LEU A 110 -20.75 11.37 -2.24
CA LEU A 110 -20.00 10.63 -1.24
C LEU A 110 -18.54 10.55 -1.67
N ALA A 111 -17.60 10.83 -0.77
CA ALA A 111 -16.17 10.62 -1.02
C ALA A 111 -15.38 10.41 0.26
N LEU A 112 -14.39 9.53 0.23
CA LEU A 112 -13.34 9.47 1.25
C LEU A 112 -12.05 10.01 0.65
N ARG A 113 -11.51 11.03 1.30
CA ARG A 113 -10.30 11.74 0.87
C ARG A 113 -9.33 11.91 2.03
N GLU A 114 -8.05 12.01 1.76
CA GLU A 114 -7.05 12.49 2.72
C GLU A 114 -6.59 13.89 2.35
N ARG A 115 -6.63 14.80 3.32
CA ARG A 115 -6.15 16.17 3.17
C ARG A 115 -4.94 16.42 4.07
N LEU A 116 -3.96 17.16 3.56
CA LEU A 116 -2.75 17.52 4.32
C LEU A 116 -3.02 18.18 5.68
N ASP A 117 -4.11 18.95 5.80
CA ASP A 117 -4.45 19.77 6.97
C ASP A 117 -5.46 19.11 7.93
N GLY A 118 -6.00 17.94 7.58
CA GLY A 118 -7.08 17.31 8.35
C GLY A 118 -7.11 15.79 8.32
N GLY A 119 -6.17 15.13 7.64
CA GLY A 119 -6.17 13.69 7.45
C GLY A 119 -7.38 13.21 6.65
N LEU A 120 -7.79 11.97 6.90
CA LEU A 120 -8.93 11.31 6.31
C LEU A 120 -10.22 12.06 6.64
N THR A 121 -10.94 12.42 5.60
CA THR A 121 -12.18 13.20 5.61
C THR A 121 -13.22 12.46 4.80
N LEU A 122 -14.37 12.18 5.42
CA LEU A 122 -15.53 11.63 4.73
C LEU A 122 -16.48 12.77 4.36
N GLU A 123 -16.91 12.78 3.11
CA GLU A 123 -17.99 13.62 2.60
C GLU A 123 -19.23 12.77 2.35
N VAL A 124 -20.38 13.17 2.87
CA VAL A 124 -21.67 12.50 2.67
C VAL A 124 -22.75 13.56 2.47
N ALA A 125 -23.47 13.50 1.34
CA ALA A 125 -24.56 14.41 1.00
C ALA A 125 -24.19 15.91 1.17
N GLY A 126 -22.97 16.28 0.80
CA GLY A 126 -22.45 17.65 0.91
C GLY A 126 -21.93 18.06 2.29
N GLU A 127 -22.17 17.27 3.34
CA GLU A 127 -21.56 17.45 4.65
C GLU A 127 -20.21 16.74 4.73
N ARG A 128 -19.29 17.24 5.58
CA ARG A 128 -17.94 16.69 5.72
C ARG A 128 -17.55 16.52 7.17
N VAL A 129 -16.83 15.44 7.47
CA VAL A 129 -16.19 15.25 8.77
C VAL A 129 -14.77 14.70 8.62
N SER A 130 -13.85 15.24 9.41
CA SER A 130 -12.46 14.76 9.49
C SER A 130 -12.32 13.78 10.66
N PHE A 131 -11.56 12.71 10.44
CA PHE A 131 -11.20 11.75 11.48
C PHE A 131 -9.92 12.14 12.22
N GLY A 132 -9.14 13.11 11.74
CA GLY A 132 -7.83 13.48 12.30
C GLY A 132 -6.79 12.35 12.23
N LYS A 133 -6.95 11.41 11.30
CA LYS A 133 -6.07 10.25 11.07
C LYS A 133 -5.53 10.29 9.65
N SER A 134 -4.29 9.89 9.45
CA SER A 134 -3.64 9.90 8.14
C SER A 134 -3.41 8.48 7.63
N LEU A 135 -3.24 8.37 6.32
CA LEU A 135 -2.79 7.13 5.71
C LEU A 135 -1.32 6.86 6.04
N ASP A 136 -0.99 5.59 6.24
CA ASP A 136 0.39 5.14 6.33
C ASP A 136 1.00 5.02 4.93
N TYR A 137 1.68 6.09 4.48
CA TYR A 137 2.23 6.14 3.12
C TYR A 137 3.40 5.19 2.90
N ALA A 138 3.50 4.67 1.68
CA ALA A 138 4.47 3.65 1.25
C ALA A 138 4.42 2.37 2.10
N GLN A 139 3.25 2.10 2.68
CA GLN A 139 2.94 0.90 3.45
C GLN A 139 1.54 0.43 3.05
N TRP A 140 1.38 -0.87 2.79
CA TRP A 140 0.04 -1.43 2.70
C TRP A 140 -0.68 -1.26 4.02
N GLN A 141 -1.98 -1.08 3.93
CA GLN A 141 -2.90 -1.04 5.05
C GLN A 141 -4.28 -1.45 4.58
N ARG A 142 -5.05 -1.98 5.53
CA ARG A 142 -6.48 -2.17 5.41
C ARG A 142 -7.17 -1.00 6.08
N LEU A 143 -7.98 -0.30 5.30
CA LEU A 143 -8.79 0.82 5.75
C LEU A 143 -10.26 0.44 5.62
N ALA A 144 -11.09 0.75 6.62
CA ALA A 144 -12.53 0.69 6.45
C ALA A 144 -13.20 1.95 6.97
N VAL A 145 -14.23 2.40 6.26
CA VAL A 145 -15.13 3.45 6.72
C VAL A 145 -16.56 2.96 6.67
N SER A 146 -17.33 3.17 7.72
CA SER A 146 -18.77 2.94 7.73
C SER A 146 -19.55 4.21 8.05
N TRP A 147 -20.80 4.25 7.61
CA TRP A 147 -21.76 5.33 7.88
C TRP A 147 -23.16 4.76 8.06
N ASP A 148 -23.91 5.30 9.02
CA ASP A 148 -25.34 5.02 9.25
C ASP A 148 -26.13 6.34 9.24
N ALA A 149 -27.07 6.49 8.32
CA ALA A 149 -27.91 7.68 8.18
C ALA A 149 -28.80 7.92 9.40
N THR A 150 -29.24 6.87 10.10
CA THR A 150 -30.17 6.98 11.24
C THR A 150 -29.53 7.75 12.39
N THR A 151 -28.27 7.43 12.70
CA THR A 151 -27.52 8.03 13.81
C THR A 151 -26.57 9.13 13.32
N GLY A 152 -26.23 9.14 12.03
CA GLY A 152 -25.12 9.88 11.45
C GLY A 152 -23.75 9.32 11.85
N GLU A 153 -23.70 8.21 12.59
CA GLU A 153 -22.45 7.64 13.10
C GLU A 153 -21.57 7.19 11.94
N THR A 154 -20.30 7.58 12.03
CA THR A 154 -19.25 7.15 11.09
C THR A 154 -18.08 6.62 11.86
N LEU A 155 -17.58 5.47 11.41
CA LEU A 155 -16.50 4.75 12.06
C LEU A 155 -15.37 4.56 11.06
N LEU A 156 -14.16 4.92 11.48
CA LEU A 156 -12.94 4.67 10.73
C LEU A 156 -12.17 3.54 11.41
N TYR A 157 -11.73 2.58 10.61
CA TYR A 157 -10.91 1.45 11.01
C TYR A 157 -9.65 1.46 10.15
N GLN A 158 -8.50 1.16 10.75
CA GLN A 158 -7.21 1.10 10.06
C GLN A 158 -6.34 0.07 10.78
N ASP A 159 -5.68 -0.80 10.03
CA ASP A 159 -4.57 -1.62 10.54
C ASP A 159 -3.22 -1.05 10.09
N ASP A 160 -2.13 -1.66 10.56
CA ASP A 160 -0.77 -1.35 10.12
C ASP A 160 -0.36 -2.12 8.83
N GLY A 161 -1.31 -2.78 8.16
CA GLY A 161 -1.21 -3.61 6.95
C GLY A 161 -0.21 -4.75 6.93
N ILE A 162 0.58 -4.92 7.98
CA ILE A 162 1.41 -6.10 8.21
C ILE A 162 0.50 -7.34 8.24
N ALA A 163 -0.68 -7.23 8.85
CA ALA A 163 -1.62 -8.32 9.02
C ALA A 163 -2.08 -8.96 7.70
N ARG A 164 -2.42 -8.16 6.68
CA ARG A 164 -2.93 -8.66 5.39
C ARG A 164 -1.91 -9.51 4.67
N VAL A 165 -0.73 -8.97 4.44
CA VAL A 165 0.22 -9.67 3.57
C VAL A 165 0.93 -10.79 4.31
N THR A 166 1.10 -10.67 5.64
CA THR A 166 1.46 -11.83 6.47
C THR A 166 0.44 -12.96 6.31
N ALA A 167 -0.86 -12.64 6.33
CA ALA A 167 -1.89 -13.64 6.10
C ALA A 167 -1.81 -14.22 4.67
N GLU A 168 -1.69 -13.39 3.64
CA GLU A 168 -1.58 -13.83 2.25
C GLU A 168 -0.36 -14.74 2.02
N ALA A 169 0.80 -14.39 2.58
CA ALA A 169 2.02 -15.19 2.48
C ALA A 169 1.97 -16.50 3.26
N GLU A 170 1.24 -16.54 4.37
CA GLU A 170 0.98 -17.76 5.12
C GLU A 170 -0.21 -18.57 4.55
N GLY A 171 -0.85 -18.11 3.46
CA GLY A 171 -2.03 -18.75 2.89
C GLY A 171 -3.26 -18.70 3.79
N ARG A 172 -3.33 -17.71 4.68
CA ARG A 172 -4.42 -17.48 5.64
C ARG A 172 -5.21 -16.21 5.27
N SER A 173 -6.40 -16.07 5.84
CA SER A 173 -7.17 -14.84 5.74
C SER A 173 -6.64 -13.77 6.71
N PRO A 174 -6.60 -12.49 6.29
CA PRO A 174 -6.28 -11.39 7.20
C PRO A 174 -7.21 -11.39 8.41
N SER A 175 -6.67 -11.04 9.59
CA SER A 175 -7.51 -10.80 10.74
C SER A 175 -8.50 -9.66 10.45
N PRO A 176 -9.75 -9.77 10.95
CA PRO A 176 -10.71 -8.69 10.81
C PRO A 176 -10.23 -7.45 11.55
N LEU A 177 -10.52 -6.27 10.98
CA LEU A 177 -10.34 -4.98 11.66
C LEU A 177 -11.25 -4.93 12.88
N ALA A 178 -10.68 -5.00 14.09
CA ALA A 178 -11.46 -5.23 15.31
C ALA A 178 -12.17 -3.97 15.83
N ASP A 179 -11.41 -2.90 16.10
CA ASP A 179 -11.93 -1.69 16.75
C ASP A 179 -11.76 -0.45 15.87
N PRO A 180 -12.74 0.49 15.89
CA PRO A 180 -12.59 1.74 15.17
C PRO A 180 -11.53 2.63 15.83
N ILE A 181 -10.65 3.19 15.03
CA ILE A 181 -9.60 4.13 15.45
C ILE A 181 -10.10 5.57 15.57
N ALA A 182 -11.28 5.86 15.00
CA ALA A 182 -11.99 7.12 15.14
C ALA A 182 -13.50 6.93 14.96
N ARG A 183 -14.28 7.77 15.64
CA ARG A 183 -15.74 7.85 15.56
C ARG A 183 -16.15 9.29 15.37
N GLN A 184 -17.06 9.54 14.43
CA GLN A 184 -17.57 10.87 14.10
C GLN A 184 -19.07 10.84 13.79
N VAL A 185 -19.70 12.00 13.66
CA VAL A 185 -21.11 12.14 13.24
C VAL A 185 -21.20 13.07 12.03
N VAL A 186 -21.87 12.63 10.96
CA VAL A 186 -22.08 13.43 9.74
C VAL A 186 -23.36 13.00 9.03
N ALA A 187 -24.05 13.95 8.39
CA ALA A 187 -25.18 13.70 7.49
C ALA A 187 -26.31 12.83 8.12
N ARG A 188 -26.64 13.08 9.39
CA ARG A 188 -27.75 12.38 10.07
C ARG A 188 -29.07 12.67 9.34
N GLY A 189 -29.80 11.61 9.01
CA GLY A 189 -31.06 11.65 8.29
C GLY A 189 -30.90 11.80 6.77
N ALA A 190 -29.67 11.94 6.26
CA ALA A 190 -29.43 12.06 4.84
C ALA A 190 -29.74 10.74 4.09
N ARG A 191 -29.94 10.86 2.78
CA ARG A 191 -30.18 9.72 1.90
C ARG A 191 -29.30 9.85 0.66
N LEU A 192 -28.49 8.84 0.40
CA LEU A 192 -27.70 8.78 -0.83
C LEU A 192 -28.61 8.34 -2.00
N PRO A 193 -28.65 9.08 -3.12
CA PRO A 193 -29.41 8.67 -4.29
C PRO A 193 -28.82 7.41 -4.94
N GLY A 194 -29.64 6.59 -5.58
CA GLY A 194 -29.20 5.46 -6.40
C GLY A 194 -28.92 5.86 -7.85
N GLY A 195 -28.43 4.92 -8.66
CA GLY A 195 -28.21 5.09 -10.10
C GLY A 195 -26.88 5.78 -10.48
N GLY A 196 -26.04 6.08 -9.51
CA GLY A 196 -24.74 6.70 -9.70
C GLY A 196 -23.62 5.76 -10.13
N ALA A 197 -22.39 6.28 -10.09
CA ALA A 197 -21.15 5.54 -10.34
C ALA A 197 -20.19 5.68 -9.17
N PHE A 198 -19.65 4.55 -8.70
CA PHE A 198 -18.62 4.48 -7.67
C PHE A 198 -17.25 4.35 -8.35
N ALA A 199 -16.34 5.27 -8.08
CA ALA A 199 -14.98 5.27 -8.59
C ALA A 199 -13.95 5.11 -7.46
N VAL A 200 -12.91 4.32 -7.72
CA VAL A 200 -11.74 4.19 -6.84
C VAL A 200 -10.59 5.00 -7.42
N GLY A 201 -9.94 5.78 -6.56
CA GLY A 201 -8.75 6.54 -6.88
C GLY A 201 -8.96 7.77 -7.74
N GLN A 202 -10.20 8.21 -7.96
CA GLN A 202 -10.53 9.42 -8.71
C GLN A 202 -11.67 10.17 -8.03
N TYR A 203 -11.68 11.49 -8.14
CA TYR A 203 -12.80 12.33 -7.71
C TYR A 203 -13.68 12.69 -8.91
N GLN A 204 -14.96 12.36 -8.85
CA GLN A 204 -15.88 12.50 -9.98
C GLN A 204 -16.56 13.87 -10.03
N GLY A 205 -16.55 14.53 -11.19
CA GLY A 205 -17.44 15.66 -11.47
C GLY A 205 -18.85 15.21 -11.83
N GLN A 206 -18.97 14.10 -12.57
CA GLN A 206 -20.22 13.44 -12.96
C GLN A 206 -20.06 11.91 -12.90
N PRO A 207 -21.16 11.15 -12.73
CA PRO A 207 -21.09 9.70 -12.77
C PRO A 207 -20.66 9.21 -14.15
N GLY A 208 -19.74 8.24 -14.18
CA GLY A 208 -19.42 7.52 -15.42
C GLY A 208 -18.56 8.28 -16.44
N ASP A 209 -18.16 9.53 -16.19
CA ASP A 209 -17.41 10.36 -17.14
C ASP A 209 -15.94 10.59 -16.68
N PRO A 210 -14.97 9.80 -17.19
CA PRO A 210 -13.55 10.02 -16.91
C PRO A 210 -13.01 11.37 -17.36
N GLY A 211 -13.68 12.05 -18.31
CA GLY A 211 -13.32 13.39 -18.76
C GLY A 211 -13.58 14.47 -17.70
N LEU A 212 -14.39 14.17 -16.69
CA LEU A 212 -14.76 15.06 -15.60
C LEU A 212 -14.14 14.64 -14.26
N PHE A 213 -13.05 13.87 -14.27
CA PHE A 213 -12.29 13.59 -13.05
C PHE A 213 -11.43 14.78 -12.64
N ASP A 214 -11.36 15.08 -11.33
CA ASP A 214 -10.39 16.04 -10.80
C ASP A 214 -8.98 15.40 -10.79
N LEU A 215 -8.20 15.74 -11.81
CA LEU A 215 -6.87 15.16 -12.04
C LEU A 215 -5.83 15.53 -10.97
N GLY A 216 -6.13 16.51 -10.12
CA GLY A 216 -5.28 16.92 -9.01
C GLY A 216 -5.58 16.18 -7.70
N ARG A 217 -6.54 15.25 -7.71
CA ARG A 217 -6.97 14.52 -6.50
C ARG A 217 -6.91 13.01 -6.59
N GLY A 218 -6.30 12.47 -7.65
CA GLY A 218 -6.26 11.04 -7.87
C GLY A 218 -5.41 10.32 -6.82
N LEU A 219 -5.80 9.09 -6.48
CA LEU A 219 -4.94 8.19 -5.70
C LEU A 219 -3.62 7.99 -6.43
N ARG A 220 -2.55 7.92 -5.65
CA ARG A 220 -1.26 7.36 -6.07
C ARG A 220 -0.91 6.21 -5.15
N GLY A 221 -0.26 5.18 -5.70
CA GLY A 221 0.06 3.97 -4.95
C GLY A 221 -0.58 2.75 -5.57
N SER A 222 -1.11 1.85 -4.76
CA SER A 222 -1.64 0.56 -5.20
C SER A 222 -2.91 0.20 -4.44
N VAL A 223 -3.87 -0.44 -5.11
CA VAL A 223 -5.08 -0.99 -4.49
C VAL A 223 -5.21 -2.46 -4.84
N ALA A 224 -5.26 -3.33 -3.83
CA ALA A 224 -5.36 -4.77 -4.02
C ALA A 224 -6.80 -5.27 -3.93
N GLU A 225 -7.63 -4.62 -3.10
CA GLU A 225 -8.99 -5.06 -2.83
C GLU A 225 -9.87 -3.88 -2.42
N VAL A 226 -11.13 -3.94 -2.86
CA VAL A 226 -12.17 -2.99 -2.50
C VAL A 226 -13.46 -3.76 -2.28
N ASP A 227 -14.00 -3.66 -1.08
CA ASP A 227 -15.31 -4.20 -0.75
C ASP A 227 -16.26 -3.06 -0.34
N LEU A 228 -17.48 -3.09 -0.85
CA LEU A 228 -18.56 -2.17 -0.51
C LEU A 228 -19.79 -2.96 -0.06
N TRP A 229 -20.33 -2.59 1.10
CA TRP A 229 -21.45 -3.27 1.74
C TRP A 229 -22.60 -2.31 2.00
N ALA A 230 -23.83 -2.84 2.00
CA ALA A 230 -25.08 -2.10 2.17
C ALA A 230 -25.51 -1.89 3.64
N ASP A 231 -24.56 -1.94 4.58
CA ASP A 231 -24.83 -1.82 6.01
C ASP A 231 -23.67 -1.15 6.76
N ALA A 232 -23.91 -0.76 8.01
CA ALA A 232 -22.96 -0.09 8.89
C ALA A 232 -22.31 -1.01 9.93
N ALA A 233 -22.43 -2.34 9.81
CA ALA A 233 -21.99 -3.32 10.83
C ALA A 233 -20.46 -3.41 11.00
N GLY A 234 -19.70 -2.58 10.28
CA GLY A 234 -18.24 -2.57 10.31
C GLY A 234 -17.62 -3.77 9.58
N PRO A 235 -16.29 -3.90 9.64
CA PRO A 235 -15.54 -4.94 8.94
C PRO A 235 -15.45 -6.29 9.69
N THR A 236 -15.78 -6.36 10.99
CA THR A 236 -15.58 -7.57 11.82
C THR A 236 -16.45 -8.77 11.47
N ARG A 237 -17.58 -8.54 10.78
CA ARG A 237 -18.58 -9.59 10.48
C ARG A 237 -18.64 -9.95 9.00
N ARG A 238 -17.61 -9.59 8.23
CA ARG A 238 -17.60 -9.86 6.79
C ARG A 238 -17.10 -11.28 6.52
N PRO A 239 -17.83 -12.10 5.76
CA PRO A 239 -17.37 -13.43 5.42
C PRO A 239 -16.18 -13.34 4.47
N GLU A 240 -15.37 -14.38 4.51
CA GLU A 240 -14.21 -14.52 3.63
C GLU A 240 -14.62 -14.46 2.15
N TRP A 241 -13.66 -14.14 1.31
CA TRP A 241 -13.87 -14.14 -0.13
C TRP A 241 -14.03 -15.58 -0.64
N THR A 242 -15.22 -15.94 -1.11
CA THR A 242 -15.54 -17.30 -1.56
C THR A 242 -15.81 -17.41 -3.07
N GLY A 243 -15.57 -16.34 -3.85
CA GLY A 243 -15.91 -16.27 -5.28
C GLY A 243 -17.42 -16.26 -5.57
N THR A 244 -18.26 -16.56 -4.58
CA THR A 244 -19.72 -16.48 -4.64
C THR A 244 -20.21 -15.10 -4.17
N PRO A 245 -21.33 -14.59 -4.73
CA PRO A 245 -21.95 -13.37 -4.25
C PRO A 245 -22.21 -13.46 -2.75
N THR A 246 -21.69 -12.48 -2.01
CA THR A 246 -21.91 -12.43 -0.57
C THR A 246 -23.17 -11.64 -0.25
N PRO A 247 -24.10 -12.15 0.57
CA PRO A 247 -25.26 -11.38 1.02
C PRO A 247 -24.85 -10.03 1.64
N GLY A 248 -25.47 -8.95 1.17
CA GLY A 248 -25.22 -7.59 1.65
C GLY A 248 -24.02 -6.88 1.00
N ALA A 249 -23.21 -7.57 0.19
CA ALA A 249 -22.16 -6.93 -0.60
C ALA A 249 -22.78 -6.24 -1.82
N VAL A 250 -22.51 -4.95 -1.97
CA VAL A 250 -22.87 -4.14 -3.15
C VAL A 250 -21.87 -4.45 -4.26
N ALA A 251 -20.59 -4.42 -3.92
CA ALA A 251 -19.50 -4.68 -4.83
C ALA A 251 -18.30 -5.24 -4.07
N ARG A 252 -17.56 -6.13 -4.71
CA ARG A 252 -16.30 -6.69 -4.21
C ARG A 252 -15.36 -6.85 -5.39
N TRP A 253 -14.21 -6.20 -5.33
CA TRP A 253 -13.22 -6.23 -6.39
C TRP A 253 -11.87 -6.61 -5.81
N ARG A 254 -11.28 -7.67 -6.35
CA ARG A 254 -9.96 -8.14 -5.95
C ARG A 254 -9.03 -8.09 -7.15
N PHE A 255 -8.05 -7.21 -7.07
CA PHE A 255 -7.12 -6.94 -8.16
C PHE A 255 -5.80 -7.70 -8.06
N THR A 256 -5.85 -8.87 -7.44
CA THR A 256 -4.74 -9.81 -7.45
C THR A 256 -4.69 -10.53 -8.80
N ALA A 257 -3.53 -11.06 -9.20
CA ALA A 257 -3.43 -11.83 -10.44
C ALA A 257 -4.37 -13.05 -10.47
N THR A 258 -4.69 -13.62 -9.31
CA THR A 258 -5.73 -14.65 -9.21
C THR A 258 -7.12 -14.06 -9.46
N GLY A 259 -7.51 -12.98 -8.77
CA GLY A 259 -8.82 -12.35 -8.95
C GLY A 259 -9.08 -11.82 -10.36
N LEU A 260 -8.06 -11.24 -11.01
CA LEU A 260 -8.15 -10.78 -12.41
C LEU A 260 -8.29 -11.93 -13.41
N ARG A 261 -7.61 -13.07 -13.17
CA ARG A 261 -7.72 -14.26 -14.04
C ARG A 261 -9.05 -14.97 -13.90
N THR A 262 -9.60 -15.03 -12.70
CA THR A 262 -10.87 -15.71 -12.44
C THR A 262 -12.09 -14.82 -12.74
N GLN A 263 -11.87 -13.55 -13.14
CA GLN A 263 -12.92 -12.53 -13.31
C GLN A 263 -13.85 -12.46 -12.09
N GLU A 264 -13.30 -12.71 -10.90
CA GLU A 264 -14.09 -12.78 -9.68
C GLU A 264 -14.50 -11.36 -9.27
N THR A 265 -15.72 -10.99 -9.63
CA THR A 265 -16.46 -9.89 -8.99
C THR A 265 -17.65 -10.48 -8.23
N PRO A 266 -17.46 -11.07 -7.04
CA PRO A 266 -18.54 -11.54 -6.19
C PRO A 266 -19.35 -10.35 -5.65
N GLY A 267 -20.33 -9.90 -6.43
CA GLY A 267 -21.22 -8.78 -6.12
C GLY A 267 -22.15 -8.50 -7.31
N ALA A 268 -23.13 -7.61 -7.14
CA ALA A 268 -24.09 -7.30 -8.20
C ALA A 268 -23.51 -6.38 -9.30
N ALA A 269 -22.43 -5.65 -9.00
CA ALA A 269 -21.91 -4.62 -9.89
C ALA A 269 -20.53 -4.94 -10.48
N THR A 270 -20.49 -5.00 -11.82
CA THR A 270 -19.25 -5.11 -12.60
C THR A 270 -18.43 -3.83 -12.48
N ALA A 271 -17.14 -3.97 -12.17
CA ALA A 271 -16.18 -2.88 -12.28
C ALA A 271 -15.56 -2.82 -13.68
N TYR A 272 -15.40 -1.60 -14.18
CA TYR A 272 -14.64 -1.26 -15.36
C TYR A 272 -13.29 -0.69 -14.94
N LEU A 273 -12.26 -1.06 -15.70
CA LEU A 273 -10.90 -0.57 -15.53
C LEU A 273 -10.54 0.30 -16.73
N GLY A 274 -9.90 1.43 -16.50
CA GLY A 274 -9.35 2.25 -17.57
C GLY A 274 -8.00 2.83 -17.19
N GLY A 275 -7.17 3.04 -18.22
CA GLY A 275 -5.82 3.59 -18.07
C GLY A 275 -4.74 2.60 -17.61
N PHE A 276 -5.07 1.34 -17.37
CA PHE A 276 -4.10 0.29 -17.04
C PHE A 276 -3.54 -0.37 -18.31
N GLY A 277 -2.22 -0.52 -18.36
CA GLY A 277 -1.55 -1.34 -19.36
C GLY A 277 -1.60 -2.84 -19.01
N PRO A 278 -1.35 -3.75 -19.98
CA PRO A 278 -1.28 -5.18 -19.71
C PRO A 278 -0.26 -5.58 -18.64
N ASP A 279 0.81 -4.80 -18.48
CA ASP A 279 1.85 -5.02 -17.48
C ASP A 279 1.43 -4.55 -16.07
N ASP A 280 0.52 -3.58 -15.97
CA ASP A 280 -0.03 -3.10 -14.68
C ASP A 280 -0.96 -4.14 -14.02
N LEU A 281 -1.45 -5.09 -14.80
CA LEU A 281 -2.36 -6.15 -14.37
C LEU A 281 -1.63 -7.44 -13.95
N ARG A 282 -0.29 -7.42 -13.97
CA ARG A 282 0.55 -8.61 -13.75
C ARG A 282 1.26 -8.59 -12.40
N ASP A 283 0.67 -9.38 -11.52
CA ASP A 283 1.33 -10.22 -10.51
C ASP A 283 1.53 -9.68 -9.09
N VAL A 284 1.16 -10.56 -8.14
CA VAL A 284 1.25 -10.46 -6.67
C VAL A 284 2.59 -10.96 -6.14
N ARG A 285 3.51 -11.21 -7.07
CA ARG A 285 4.76 -11.93 -6.86
C ARG A 285 5.95 -11.07 -7.22
N ALA A 286 5.84 -9.78 -6.93
CA ALA A 286 6.82 -8.79 -7.36
C ALA A 286 7.13 -7.84 -6.21
N TYR A 287 8.34 -7.27 -6.19
CA TYR A 287 8.69 -6.17 -5.31
C TYR A 287 9.03 -4.94 -6.14
N ARG A 288 8.55 -3.78 -5.71
CA ARG A 288 9.01 -2.49 -6.21
C ARG A 288 10.23 -2.04 -5.42
N VAL A 289 11.27 -1.61 -6.13
CA VAL A 289 12.43 -0.98 -5.52
C VAL A 289 12.17 0.51 -5.31
N ILE A 290 12.43 1.03 -4.11
CA ILE A 290 12.43 2.46 -3.82
C ILE A 290 13.84 2.83 -3.38
N VAL A 291 14.39 3.88 -3.98
CA VAL A 291 15.70 4.43 -3.64
C VAL A 291 15.49 5.82 -3.05
N THR A 292 16.09 6.14 -1.91
CA THR A 292 16.24 7.51 -1.44
C THR A 292 17.67 7.97 -1.69
N TRP A 293 17.84 9.24 -2.04
CA TRP A 293 19.14 9.89 -2.19
C TRP A 293 19.04 11.40 -1.93
N GLY A 294 19.87 11.95 -1.05
CA GLY A 294 19.96 13.39 -0.79
C GLY A 294 18.62 14.04 -0.41
N GLY A 295 17.82 13.37 0.43
CA GLY A 295 16.50 13.85 0.85
C GLY A 295 15.41 13.76 -0.22
N ARG A 296 15.68 13.11 -1.36
CA ARG A 296 14.71 12.79 -2.40
C ARG A 296 14.50 11.28 -2.46
N ALA A 297 13.41 10.86 -3.08
CA ALA A 297 13.11 9.47 -3.30
C ALA A 297 12.76 9.19 -4.76
N TRP A 298 12.93 7.93 -5.15
CA TRP A 298 12.64 7.42 -6.46
C TRP A 298 12.12 5.98 -6.36
N GLY A 299 11.20 5.58 -7.24
CA GLY A 299 10.70 4.22 -7.35
C GLY A 299 11.04 3.61 -8.69
N ALA A 300 11.31 2.31 -8.71
CA ALA A 300 11.49 1.52 -9.93
C ALA A 300 10.14 1.13 -10.53
N ARG A 301 10.03 1.19 -11.86
CA ARG A 301 8.95 0.51 -12.59
C ARG A 301 9.20 -0.98 -12.76
N THR A 302 10.47 -1.39 -12.79
CA THR A 302 10.83 -2.79 -12.87
C THR A 302 10.56 -3.47 -11.54
N LEU A 303 9.77 -4.54 -11.60
CA LEU A 303 9.44 -5.37 -10.48
C LEU A 303 10.48 -6.48 -10.28
N LEU A 304 10.89 -6.73 -9.03
CA LEU A 304 11.72 -7.89 -8.69
C LEU A 304 10.82 -9.09 -8.45
N PRO A 305 10.96 -10.20 -9.19
CA PRO A 305 10.20 -11.40 -8.92
C PRO A 305 10.41 -11.90 -7.48
N VAL A 306 9.35 -12.41 -6.88
CA VAL A 306 9.37 -13.16 -5.63
C VAL A 306 10.05 -14.50 -5.90
N GLY A 307 11.02 -14.85 -5.07
CA GLY A 307 11.86 -16.03 -5.27
C GLY A 307 13.01 -15.74 -6.24
N GLY A 308 14.24 -15.76 -5.73
CA GLY A 308 15.43 -15.51 -6.53
C GLY A 308 16.51 -14.77 -5.75
N ALA A 309 17.67 -14.62 -6.38
CA ALA A 309 18.72 -13.74 -5.91
C ALA A 309 18.77 -12.52 -6.83
N HIS A 310 18.67 -11.33 -6.24
CA HIS A 310 18.69 -10.07 -6.96
C HIS A 310 19.87 -9.23 -6.49
N ARG A 311 20.59 -8.66 -7.45
CA ARG A 311 21.65 -7.70 -7.18
C ARG A 311 21.12 -6.29 -7.41
N LEU A 312 21.05 -5.52 -6.33
CA LEU A 312 20.62 -4.14 -6.31
C LEU A 312 21.84 -3.25 -6.13
N GLU A 313 22.02 -2.28 -7.02
CA GLU A 313 23.20 -1.44 -7.03
C GLU A 313 22.81 0.02 -7.16
N CYS A 314 23.25 0.86 -6.23
CA CYS A 314 23.04 2.29 -6.29
C CYS A 314 24.38 2.99 -6.51
N ALA A 315 24.54 3.61 -7.68
CA ALA A 315 25.69 4.46 -8.00
C ALA A 315 25.42 5.93 -7.62
N SER A 316 26.48 6.75 -7.55
CA SER A 316 26.39 8.16 -7.20
C SER A 316 25.50 8.94 -8.17
N ALA A 317 24.43 9.57 -7.65
CA ALA A 317 23.26 10.11 -8.40
C ALA A 317 22.42 8.99 -9.03
N PRO A 318 21.08 9.02 -8.95
CA PRO A 318 20.26 7.81 -8.79
C PRO A 318 20.22 6.97 -10.08
N GLU A 319 21.27 6.18 -10.28
CA GLU A 319 21.31 5.05 -11.17
C GLU A 319 21.14 3.82 -10.29
N LEU A 320 19.98 3.18 -10.42
CA LEU A 320 19.71 1.87 -9.83
C LEU A 320 19.95 0.82 -10.90
N LEU A 321 20.87 -0.11 -10.64
CA LEU A 321 20.96 -1.34 -11.41
C LEU A 321 20.26 -2.46 -10.65
N VAL A 322 19.41 -3.20 -11.35
CA VAL A 322 18.83 -4.47 -10.91
C VAL A 322 19.40 -5.57 -11.80
N ASP A 323 20.11 -6.52 -11.21
CA ASP A 323 20.73 -7.63 -11.92
C ASP A 323 21.62 -7.15 -13.09
N GLY A 324 22.34 -6.04 -12.83
CA GLY A 324 23.24 -5.38 -13.79
C GLY A 324 22.54 -4.56 -14.87
N ARG A 325 21.20 -4.43 -14.84
CA ARG A 325 20.43 -3.65 -15.81
C ARG A 325 19.95 -2.33 -15.19
N PRO A 326 20.13 -1.18 -15.86
CA PRO A 326 19.62 0.08 -15.36
C PRO A 326 18.09 0.07 -15.33
N VAL A 327 17.53 0.56 -14.22
CA VAL A 327 16.08 0.63 -14.02
C VAL A 327 15.62 2.09 -14.08
N PRO A 328 14.61 2.42 -14.90
CA PRO A 328 14.00 3.74 -14.88
C PRO A 328 13.41 4.04 -13.50
N LEU A 329 13.81 5.19 -12.97
CA LEU A 329 13.42 5.66 -11.65
C LEU A 329 12.47 6.85 -11.77
N ASP A 330 11.26 6.72 -11.22
CA ASP A 330 10.31 7.83 -11.12
C ASP A 330 10.45 8.52 -9.76
N PRO A 331 10.45 9.85 -9.69
CA PRO A 331 10.47 10.56 -8.40
C PRO A 331 9.31 10.15 -7.50
N VAL A 332 9.63 9.89 -6.23
CA VAL A 332 8.71 9.70 -5.10
C VAL A 332 8.88 10.90 -4.19
N ASP A 333 7.79 11.46 -3.67
CA ASP A 333 7.92 12.58 -2.75
C ASP A 333 8.48 12.04 -1.42
N ALA A 334 9.48 12.73 -0.88
CA ALA A 334 10.16 12.30 0.32
C ALA A 334 9.22 12.27 1.54
N ALA A 335 8.11 13.03 1.49
CA ALA A 335 7.07 12.98 2.50
C ALA A 335 6.21 11.70 2.42
N ASP A 336 6.27 10.96 1.31
CA ASP A 336 5.56 9.69 1.10
C ASP A 336 6.28 8.52 1.78
N LEU A 337 7.57 8.68 2.02
CA LEU A 337 8.36 7.71 2.75
C LEU A 337 8.35 8.17 4.19
N GLY A 338 7.69 7.42 5.07
CA GLY A 338 7.57 7.75 6.50
C GLY A 338 8.86 8.37 7.06
N ARG A 339 8.72 9.43 7.87
CA ARG A 339 9.86 10.13 8.46
C ARG A 339 10.67 9.11 9.27
N PRO A 340 11.93 8.82 8.90
CA PRO A 340 12.75 7.92 9.69
C PRO A 340 13.31 8.75 10.83
N GLU A 341 13.03 8.36 12.06
CA GLU A 341 13.50 9.14 13.20
C GLU A 341 15.00 9.00 13.45
N VAL A 342 15.71 8.05 12.80
CA VAL A 342 17.16 7.87 12.96
C VAL A 342 17.74 7.19 11.70
N PRO A 343 18.99 7.47 11.26
CA PRO A 343 19.69 6.60 10.33
C PRO A 343 19.63 5.14 10.81
N GLY A 344 19.41 4.19 9.89
CA GLY A 344 19.01 2.82 10.23
C GLY A 344 19.44 1.79 9.18
N PHE A 345 19.78 0.57 9.60
CA PHE A 345 19.84 -0.59 8.72
C PHE A 345 18.95 -1.66 9.31
N ARG A 346 17.93 -2.03 8.56
CA ARG A 346 16.89 -2.98 8.92
C ARG A 346 16.75 -3.99 7.80
N ILE A 347 16.82 -5.26 8.16
CA ILE A 347 16.53 -6.40 7.28
C ILE A 347 15.29 -7.07 7.84
N GLY A 348 14.24 -7.19 7.04
CA GLY A 348 13.16 -8.07 7.39
C GLY A 348 11.89 -7.86 6.55
N PRO A 349 10.90 -8.75 6.72
CA PRO A 349 10.89 -9.76 7.75
C PRO A 349 11.88 -10.89 7.45
N LEU A 350 12.52 -11.42 8.48
CA LEU A 350 13.55 -12.45 8.30
C LEU A 350 13.02 -13.76 7.70
N GLN A 351 11.71 -13.98 7.72
CA GLN A 351 11.07 -15.08 7.00
C GLN A 351 11.05 -14.91 5.48
N ASP A 352 11.17 -13.68 4.98
CA ASP A 352 11.09 -13.33 3.54
C ASP A 352 12.48 -13.11 2.94
N VAL A 353 13.49 -12.89 3.78
CA VAL A 353 14.88 -12.69 3.37
C VAL A 353 15.70 -13.90 3.73
N ALA A 354 16.20 -14.65 2.74
CA ALA A 354 17.11 -15.75 2.98
C ALA A 354 18.53 -15.25 3.31
N GLU A 355 18.98 -14.22 2.60
CA GLU A 355 20.33 -13.68 2.72
C GLU A 355 20.40 -12.23 2.22
N VAL A 356 21.22 -11.41 2.87
CA VAL A 356 21.64 -10.08 2.40
C VAL A 356 23.16 -10.02 2.40
N ARG A 357 23.76 -9.67 1.27
CA ARG A 357 25.19 -9.36 1.18
C ARG A 357 25.37 -7.90 0.80
N LEU A 358 26.20 -7.20 1.56
CA LEU A 358 26.56 -5.82 1.29
C LEU A 358 27.98 -5.78 0.76
N HIS A 359 28.14 -5.24 -0.44
CA HIS A 359 29.45 -4.99 -1.03
C HIS A 359 29.74 -3.50 -1.05
N HIS A 360 31.02 -3.18 -0.86
CA HIS A 360 31.59 -1.85 -0.94
C HIS A 360 32.75 -1.90 -1.93
N ASP A 361 32.66 -1.10 -3.01
CA ASP A 361 33.65 -1.06 -4.09
C ASP A 361 34.02 -2.47 -4.61
N GLY A 362 32.99 -3.31 -4.77
CA GLY A 362 33.12 -4.69 -5.24
C GLY A 362 33.61 -5.71 -4.19
N ARG A 363 34.00 -5.28 -2.98
CA ARG A 363 34.43 -6.18 -1.90
C ARG A 363 33.26 -6.48 -0.97
N LEU A 364 33.08 -7.77 -0.63
CA LEU A 364 32.09 -8.19 0.37
C LEU A 364 32.45 -7.56 1.72
N HIS A 365 31.55 -6.75 2.26
CA HIS A 365 31.74 -6.07 3.53
C HIS A 365 30.95 -6.73 4.67
N ARG A 366 29.72 -7.15 4.41
CA ARG A 366 28.85 -7.81 5.39
C ARG A 366 27.99 -8.87 4.70
N SER A 367 27.65 -9.93 5.44
CA SER A 367 26.72 -10.96 4.97
C SER A 367 25.87 -11.43 6.13
N PHE A 368 24.56 -11.44 5.94
CA PHE A 368 23.59 -11.88 6.93
C PHE A 368 22.69 -12.94 6.31
N ALA A 369 22.52 -14.09 6.96
CA ALA A 369 21.59 -15.13 6.51
C ALA A 369 20.58 -15.47 7.59
N SER A 370 19.29 -15.34 7.29
CA SER A 370 18.21 -15.55 8.27
C SER A 370 18.21 -16.94 8.90
N ALA A 371 18.64 -17.95 8.14
CA ALA A 371 18.81 -19.33 8.63
C ALA A 371 19.88 -19.49 9.72
N ARG A 372 20.72 -18.47 9.95
CA ARG A 372 21.75 -18.43 10.99
C ARG A 372 21.33 -17.64 12.23
N ARG A 373 20.06 -17.24 12.32
CA ARG A 373 19.52 -16.56 13.51
C ARG A 373 19.80 -17.37 14.78
N GLN A 374 20.28 -16.69 15.83
CA GLN A 374 20.56 -17.23 17.15
C GLN A 374 19.80 -16.39 18.18
N GLY A 375 18.61 -16.84 18.59
CA GLY A 375 17.73 -16.06 19.47
C GLY A 375 17.40 -14.70 18.86
N ASP A 376 17.78 -13.63 19.55
CA ASP A 376 17.56 -12.24 19.13
C ASP A 376 18.75 -11.65 18.37
N LEU A 377 19.61 -12.51 17.81
CA LEU A 377 20.77 -12.09 17.04
C LEU A 377 20.76 -12.70 15.64
N LEU A 378 21.11 -11.88 14.65
CA LEU A 378 21.43 -12.31 13.30
C LEU A 378 22.93 -12.08 13.06
N PRO A 379 23.76 -13.14 13.02
CA PRO A 379 25.21 -12.99 12.94
C PRO A 379 25.69 -12.53 11.57
N ASP A 380 26.71 -11.67 11.58
CA ASP A 380 27.50 -11.34 10.40
C ASP A 380 28.45 -12.50 10.07
N LEU A 381 28.26 -13.05 8.88
CA LEU A 381 28.99 -14.22 8.39
C LEU A 381 30.39 -13.89 7.88
N THR A 382 30.76 -12.60 7.81
CA THR A 382 32.10 -12.16 7.38
C THR A 382 33.14 -12.19 8.51
N GLY A 383 32.72 -12.46 9.76
CA GLY A 383 33.62 -12.59 10.91
C GLY A 383 34.04 -11.25 11.55
N HIS A 384 33.41 -10.13 11.17
CA HIS A 384 33.70 -8.81 11.75
C HIS A 384 33.06 -8.56 13.13
N GLY A 385 32.42 -9.58 13.72
CA GLY A 385 31.98 -9.58 15.12
C GLY A 385 30.77 -8.70 15.45
N ARG A 386 30.04 -8.21 14.44
CA ARG A 386 28.85 -7.35 14.64
C ARG A 386 27.58 -8.10 14.27
N HIS A 387 26.67 -8.25 15.21
CA HIS A 387 25.40 -8.96 15.03
C HIS A 387 24.28 -7.93 14.88
N LEU A 388 23.25 -8.23 14.09
CA LEU A 388 22.03 -7.42 14.09
C LEU A 388 21.10 -7.92 15.20
N LEU A 389 20.43 -6.99 15.88
CA LEU A 389 19.43 -7.30 16.90
C LEU A 389 18.11 -7.65 16.21
N VAL A 390 17.56 -8.82 16.51
CA VAL A 390 16.26 -9.25 16.03
C VAL A 390 15.17 -8.74 16.97
N ARG A 391 14.23 -7.95 16.44
CA ARG A 391 13.07 -7.41 17.15
C ARG A 391 11.79 -8.01 16.58
N SER A 392 10.83 -8.34 17.44
CA SER A 392 9.52 -8.89 17.07
C SER A 392 8.45 -7.83 16.87
#